data_AF-A0A1K1YLX7-F1
#
_entry.id   AF-A0A1K1YLX7-F1
#
_cell.length_a   1.000
_cell.length_b   1.000
_cell.length_c   1.000
_cell.angle_alpha   90.00
_cell.angle_beta   90.00
_cell.angle_gamma   90.00
#
_symmetry.space_group_name_H-M   'P 1'
#
loop_
_entity.id
_entity.type
_entity.pdbx_description
1 polymer ?
#
loop_
_entity_poly.entity_id
_entity_poly.type
_entity_poly.pdbx_seq_one_letter_code
_entity_poly.pdbx_strand_id
1 'polypeptide(L)'
;MYPADLTSPYLDRFSAAATQRYAALGIERDDPERPKKIATLNAEAFGAPVVLFCYLDRAMGPGQWGDAGMYLQTVMLLLRAEGLHSCPQVMWTMYRKSVTQTVGADDGLALFCGVAVGFEREGVPHLRTGRADMTETVSFIGV
;
A
#
# COMPACT_ATOMS: atom_id res chain seq x y z
N MET A 1 -6.92 -9.73 -0.04
CA MET A 1 -5.83 -8.75 0.09
C MET A 1 -4.76 -9.28 1.03
N TYR A 2 -5.11 -9.73 2.24
CA TYR A 2 -4.27 -10.62 3.05
C TYR A 2 -4.84 -12.05 3.04
N PRO A 3 -4.03 -13.07 3.39
CA PRO A 3 -4.54 -14.40 3.72
C PRO A 3 -5.62 -14.33 4.81
N ALA A 4 -6.58 -15.26 4.76
CA ALA A 4 -7.66 -15.31 5.76
C ALA A 4 -7.14 -15.59 7.18
N ASP A 5 -6.15 -16.48 7.28
CA ASP A 5 -5.61 -16.97 8.55
C ASP A 5 -4.27 -16.30 8.89
N LEU A 6 -4.24 -14.96 8.93
CA LEU A 6 -3.05 -14.23 9.33
C LEU A 6 -2.79 -14.41 10.83
N THR A 7 -1.68 -15.03 11.20
CA THR A 7 -1.31 -15.31 12.59
C THR A 7 -0.21 -14.39 13.11
N SER A 8 0.06 -14.44 14.42
CA SER A 8 1.25 -13.80 15.02
C SER A 8 2.54 -14.38 14.40
N PRO A 9 3.57 -13.55 14.12
CA PRO A 9 3.70 -12.14 14.50
C PRO A 9 3.07 -11.14 13.51
N TYR A 10 2.57 -11.60 12.36
CA TYR A 10 2.08 -10.72 11.29
C TYR A 10 0.80 -9.98 11.66
N LEU A 11 -0.16 -10.67 12.30
CA LEU A 11 -1.41 -10.06 12.74
C LEU A 11 -1.19 -8.93 13.76
N ASP A 12 -0.28 -9.15 14.71
CA ASP A 12 0.04 -8.19 15.75
C ASP A 12 0.70 -6.94 15.16
N ARG A 13 1.67 -7.14 14.27
CA ARG A 13 2.35 -6.05 13.54
C ARG A 13 1.38 -5.27 12.66
N PHE A 14 0.49 -5.96 11.95
CA PHE A 14 -0.56 -5.32 11.15
C PHE A 14 -1.48 -4.46 12.03
N SER A 15 -1.94 -5.01 13.15
CA SER A 15 -2.84 -4.31 14.08
C SER A 15 -2.17 -3.09 14.71
N ALA A 16 -0.89 -3.19 15.07
CA ALA A 16 -0.11 -2.08 15.59
C ALA A 16 0.07 -0.96 14.54
N ALA A 17 0.48 -1.31 13.31
CA ALA A 17 0.63 -0.35 12.21
C ALA A 17 -0.70 0.33 11.85
N ALA A 18 -1.80 -0.43 11.81
CA ALA A 18 -3.13 0.09 11.55
C ALA A 18 -3.58 1.07 12.65
N THR A 19 -3.39 0.71 13.91
CA THR A 19 -3.71 1.59 15.06
C THR A 19 -2.95 2.90 14.98
N GLN A 20 -1.63 2.84 14.75
CA GLN A 20 -0.77 4.01 14.63
C GLN A 20 -1.22 4.93 13.48
N ARG A 21 -1.56 4.34 12.32
CA ARG A 21 -2.04 5.07 11.16
C ARG A 21 -3.39 5.75 11.41
N TYR A 22 -4.36 5.06 12.00
CA TYR A 22 -5.69 5.62 12.21
C TYR A 22 -5.69 6.71 13.28
N ALA A 23 -4.89 6.56 14.33
CA ALA A 23 -4.66 7.62 15.30
C ALA A 23 -4.09 8.90 14.64
N ALA A 24 -3.10 8.75 13.73
CA ALA A 24 -2.54 9.88 12.99
C ALA A 24 -3.55 10.55 12.02
N LEU A 25 -4.59 9.82 11.60
CA LEU A 25 -5.68 10.35 10.77
C LEU A 25 -6.85 10.90 11.60
N GLY A 26 -6.77 10.89 12.94
CA GLY A 26 -7.86 11.31 13.82
C GLY A 26 -9.08 10.39 13.75
N ILE A 27 -8.88 9.12 13.39
CA ILE A 27 -9.93 8.11 13.30
C ILE A 27 -9.89 7.25 14.56
N GLU A 28 -10.86 7.48 15.45
CA GLU A 28 -10.99 6.77 16.71
C GLU A 28 -11.28 5.29 16.49
N ARG A 29 -10.74 4.43 17.36
CA ARG A 29 -10.85 2.97 17.23
C ARG A 29 -12.31 2.50 17.23
N ASP A 30 -13.12 3.10 18.09
CA ASP A 30 -14.51 2.72 18.38
C ASP A 30 -15.53 3.59 17.62
N ASP A 31 -15.06 4.39 16.65
CA ASP A 31 -15.93 5.16 15.76
C ASP A 31 -16.77 4.24 14.86
N PRO A 32 -18.11 4.28 14.91
CA PRO A 32 -18.97 3.42 14.11
C PRO A 32 -18.82 3.68 12.60
N GLU A 33 -18.45 4.89 12.19
CA GLU A 33 -18.25 5.26 10.78
C GLU A 33 -16.82 4.99 10.30
N ARG A 34 -15.95 4.45 11.16
CA ARG A 34 -14.53 4.20 10.86
C ARG A 34 -14.30 3.44 9.54
N PRO A 35 -15.00 2.32 9.25
CA PRO A 35 -14.80 1.60 7.99
C PRO A 35 -15.05 2.47 6.76
N LYS A 36 -16.12 3.27 6.81
CA LYS A 36 -16.50 4.18 5.73
C LYS A 36 -15.48 5.30 5.56
N LYS A 37 -15.05 5.95 6.65
CA LYS A 37 -14.00 6.99 6.62
C LYS A 37 -12.70 6.49 5.99
N ILE A 38 -12.27 5.28 6.38
CA ILE A 38 -11.06 4.65 5.82
C ILE A 38 -11.23 4.37 4.32
N ALA A 39 -12.38 3.81 3.92
CA ALA A 39 -12.66 3.52 2.52
C ALA A 39 -12.66 4.81 1.67
N THR A 40 -13.32 5.86 2.14
CA THR A 40 -13.34 7.19 1.49
C THR A 40 -11.93 7.75 1.34
N LEU A 41 -11.14 7.81 2.41
CA LEU A 41 -9.78 8.36 2.35
C LEU A 41 -8.88 7.62 1.34
N ASN A 42 -8.99 6.29 1.28
CA ASN A 42 -8.22 5.53 0.31
C ASN A 42 -8.74 5.76 -1.12
N ALA A 43 -10.06 5.84 -1.32
CA ALA A 43 -10.66 6.07 -2.63
C ALA A 43 -10.39 7.49 -3.17
N GLU A 44 -10.21 8.46 -2.27
CA GLU A 44 -9.76 9.82 -2.59
C GLU A 44 -8.23 9.92 -2.68
N ALA A 45 -7.51 8.80 -2.62
CA ALA A 45 -6.04 8.74 -2.67
C ALA A 45 -5.35 9.66 -1.65
N PHE A 46 -5.95 9.85 -0.48
CA PHE A 46 -5.49 10.81 0.56
C PHE A 46 -5.36 12.26 0.05
N GLY A 47 -6.09 12.62 -1.01
CA GLY A 47 -6.00 13.92 -1.65
C GLY A 47 -4.73 14.10 -2.50
N ALA A 48 -4.10 13.01 -2.92
CA ALA A 48 -3.00 13.07 -3.88
C ALA A 48 -3.50 13.55 -5.25
N PRO A 49 -2.72 14.37 -5.97
CA PRO A 49 -3.09 14.86 -7.30
C PRO A 49 -3.01 13.77 -8.39
N VAL A 50 -2.26 12.69 -8.14
CA VAL A 50 -2.03 11.61 -9.12
C VAL A 50 -2.20 10.26 -8.45
N VAL A 51 -2.79 9.31 -9.18
CA VAL A 51 -2.77 7.88 -8.84
C VAL A 51 -2.20 7.12 -10.03
N LEU A 52 -1.10 6.39 -9.80
CA LEU A 52 -0.55 5.46 -10.79
C LEU A 52 -1.22 4.10 -10.59
N PHE A 53 -1.71 3.47 -11.67
CA PHE A 53 -2.23 2.10 -11.60
C PHE A 53 -1.24 1.12 -12.22
N CYS A 54 -0.80 0.15 -11.43
CA CYS A 54 0.21 -0.83 -11.84
C CYS A 54 -0.48 -2.11 -12.29
N TYR A 55 -0.23 -2.51 -13.54
CA TYR A 55 -0.78 -3.70 -14.15
C TYR A 55 0.30 -4.71 -14.48
N LEU A 56 -0.05 -5.99 -14.41
CA LEU A 56 0.78 -7.13 -14.79
C LEU A 56 -0.01 -8.04 -15.72
N ASP A 57 0.66 -8.77 -16.61
CA ASP A 57 0.00 -9.81 -17.39
C ASP A 57 -0.57 -10.89 -16.45
N ARG A 58 -1.81 -11.34 -16.69
CA ARG A 58 -2.48 -12.35 -15.85
C ARG A 58 -1.79 -13.72 -15.86
N ALA A 59 -0.98 -14.02 -16.87
CA ALA A 59 -0.20 -15.24 -16.95
C ALA A 59 1.02 -15.24 -16.01
N MET A 60 1.35 -14.10 -15.40
CA MET A 60 2.50 -13.96 -14.52
C MET A 60 2.35 -14.74 -13.21
N GLY A 61 3.40 -15.49 -12.85
CA GLY A 61 3.48 -16.27 -11.61
C GLY A 61 4.25 -15.54 -10.48
N PRO A 62 4.39 -16.16 -9.30
CA PRO A 62 4.88 -15.49 -8.09
C PRO A 62 6.22 -14.73 -8.24
N GLY A 63 7.12 -15.20 -9.09
CA GLY A 63 8.39 -14.50 -9.37
C GLY A 63 8.18 -13.10 -9.94
N GLN A 64 7.36 -12.97 -10.99
CA GLN A 64 7.10 -11.68 -11.62
C GLN A 64 6.26 -10.73 -10.76
N TRP A 65 5.45 -11.26 -9.84
CA TRP A 65 4.82 -10.43 -8.81
C TRP A 65 5.85 -9.87 -7.83
N GLY A 66 6.91 -10.64 -7.54
CA GLY A 66 8.09 -10.16 -6.82
C GLY A 66 8.82 -9.04 -7.59
N ASP A 67 9.09 -9.26 -8.88
CA ASP A 67 9.73 -8.27 -9.76
C ASP A 67 8.94 -6.95 -9.81
N ALA A 68 7.60 -7.04 -9.89
CA ALA A 68 6.72 -5.88 -9.83
C ALA A 68 6.86 -5.08 -8.54
N GLY A 69 7.01 -5.78 -7.40
CA GLY A 69 7.29 -5.16 -6.11
C GLY A 69 8.63 -4.43 -6.08
N MET A 70 9.69 -5.04 -6.64
CA MET A 70 11.01 -4.42 -6.74
C MET A 70 11.01 -3.19 -7.65
N TYR A 71 10.32 -3.28 -8.79
CA TYR A 71 10.12 -2.15 -9.70
C TYR A 71 9.37 -1.01 -9.02
N LEU A 72 8.24 -1.30 -8.36
CA LEU A 72 7.44 -0.30 -7.68
C LEU A 72 8.20 0.39 -6.56
N GLN A 73 8.99 -0.36 -5.78
CA GLN A 73 9.86 0.20 -4.76
C GLN A 73 10.89 1.17 -5.37
N THR A 74 11.46 0.84 -6.52
CA THR A 74 12.39 1.72 -7.24
C THR A 74 11.70 3.03 -7.66
N VAL A 75 10.50 2.94 -8.23
CA VAL A 75 9.69 4.13 -8.58
C VAL A 75 9.44 5.00 -7.34
N MET A 76 9.04 4.40 -6.22
CA MET A 76 8.79 5.15 -4.98
C MET A 76 10.06 5.84 -4.44
N LEU A 77 11.23 5.21 -4.55
CA LEU A 77 12.51 5.83 -4.17
C LEU A 77 12.88 6.98 -5.11
N LEU A 78 12.66 6.84 -6.42
CA LEU A 78 12.89 7.92 -7.39
C LEU A 78 11.94 9.10 -7.17
N LEU A 79 10.67 8.85 -6.82
CA LEU A 79 9.75 9.91 -6.42
C LEU A 79 10.30 10.72 -5.24
N ARG A 80 10.93 10.07 -4.25
CA ARG A 80 11.59 10.78 -3.13
C ARG A 80 12.74 11.67 -3.61
N ALA A 81 13.52 11.24 -4.59
CA ALA A 81 14.61 12.04 -5.16
C ALA A 81 14.11 13.33 -5.81
N GLU A 82 12.88 13.31 -6.34
CA GLU A 82 12.19 14.47 -6.91
C GLU A 82 11.34 15.25 -5.89
N GLY A 83 11.46 14.96 -4.58
CA GLY A 83 10.69 15.62 -3.53
C GLY A 83 9.21 15.18 -3.41
N LEU A 84 8.80 14.16 -4.16
CA LEU A 84 7.45 13.60 -4.12
C LEU A 84 7.33 12.46 -3.11
N HIS A 85 6.11 12.29 -2.59
CA HIS A 85 5.72 11.22 -1.69
C HIS A 85 4.78 10.25 -2.41
N SER A 86 4.77 9.00 -1.95
CA SER A 86 3.96 7.94 -2.54
C SER A 86 3.32 7.06 -1.47
N CYS A 87 2.10 6.59 -1.72
CA CYS A 87 1.41 5.60 -0.90
C CYS A 87 0.90 4.45 -1.77
N PRO A 88 1.50 3.25 -1.71
CA PRO A 88 0.99 2.08 -2.43
C PRO A 88 -0.31 1.58 -1.78
N GLN A 89 -1.31 1.31 -2.61
CA GLN A 89 -2.68 1.00 -2.22
C GLN A 89 -3.18 -0.23 -2.98
N VAL A 90 -3.15 -1.37 -2.31
CA VAL A 90 -3.76 -2.61 -2.81
C VAL A 90 -5.30 -2.54 -2.83
N MET A 91 -5.92 -1.56 -2.15
CA MET A 91 -7.37 -1.34 -2.11
C MET A 91 -8.03 -1.23 -3.49
N TRP A 92 -7.33 -0.63 -4.45
CA TRP A 92 -7.81 -0.47 -5.81
C TRP A 92 -8.19 -1.80 -6.50
N THR A 93 -7.62 -2.92 -6.06
CA THR A 93 -7.97 -4.27 -6.57
C THR A 93 -9.42 -4.67 -6.29
N MET A 94 -10.06 -4.09 -5.26
CA MET A 94 -11.49 -4.27 -5.00
C MET A 94 -12.35 -3.61 -6.09
N TYR A 95 -11.84 -2.52 -6.68
CA TYR A 95 -12.50 -1.74 -7.74
C TYR A 95 -11.91 -2.03 -9.13
N ARG A 96 -11.16 -3.14 -9.30
CA ARG A 96 -10.40 -3.44 -10.52
C ARG A 96 -11.19 -3.30 -11.82
N LYS A 97 -12.48 -3.69 -11.83
CA LYS A 97 -13.33 -3.58 -13.02
C LYS A 97 -13.51 -2.11 -13.44
N SER A 98 -13.89 -1.26 -12.50
CA SER A 98 -14.09 0.17 -12.73
C SER A 98 -12.79 0.87 -13.10
N VAL A 99 -11.69 0.54 -12.41
CA VAL A 99 -10.36 1.11 -12.70
C VAL A 99 -9.91 0.71 -14.09
N THR A 100 -9.95 -0.58 -14.44
CA THR A 100 -9.58 -1.09 -15.76
C THR A 100 -10.38 -0.43 -16.88
N GLN A 101 -11.70 -0.31 -16.73
CA GLN A 101 -12.54 0.38 -17.70
C GLN A 101 -12.18 1.86 -17.84
N THR A 102 -11.90 2.54 -16.72
CA THR A 102 -11.61 3.98 -16.70
C THR A 102 -10.28 4.31 -17.37
N VAL A 103 -9.25 3.50 -17.13
CA VAL A 103 -7.91 3.72 -17.70
C VAL A 103 -7.71 3.05 -19.06
N GLY A 104 -8.71 2.29 -19.54
CA GLY A 104 -8.64 1.55 -20.80
C GLY A 104 -7.60 0.43 -20.81
N ALA A 105 -7.36 -0.22 -19.66
CA ALA A 105 -6.43 -1.33 -19.57
C ALA A 105 -7.00 -2.60 -20.24
N ASP A 106 -6.12 -3.40 -20.84
CA ASP A 106 -6.48 -4.66 -21.49
C ASP A 106 -6.98 -5.70 -20.48
N ASP A 107 -7.96 -6.51 -20.89
CA ASP A 107 -8.54 -7.58 -20.05
C ASP A 107 -7.55 -8.71 -19.74
N GLY A 108 -6.47 -8.85 -20.50
CA GLY A 108 -5.34 -9.75 -20.22
C GLY A 108 -4.50 -9.28 -19.03
N LEU A 109 -4.71 -8.07 -18.52
CA LEU A 109 -3.95 -7.52 -17.39
C LEU A 109 -4.68 -7.69 -16.05
N ALA A 110 -3.88 -7.87 -15.00
CA ALA A 110 -4.28 -7.86 -13.61
C ALA A 110 -3.82 -6.56 -12.95
N LEU A 111 -4.75 -5.84 -12.32
CA LEU A 111 -4.40 -4.70 -11.48
C LEU A 111 -3.69 -5.21 -10.22
N PHE A 112 -2.41 -4.87 -10.07
CA PHE A 112 -1.59 -5.21 -8.91
C PHE A 112 -1.91 -4.29 -7.73
N CYS A 113 -1.78 -2.98 -7.94
CA CYS A 113 -2.13 -1.94 -6.98
C CYS A 113 -2.29 -0.58 -7.66
N GLY A 114 -2.83 0.39 -6.94
CA GLY A 114 -2.63 1.80 -7.27
C GLY A 114 -1.56 2.43 -6.36
N VAL A 115 -0.98 3.55 -6.75
CA VAL A 115 -0.04 4.34 -5.95
C VAL A 115 -0.47 5.79 -5.99
N ALA A 116 -0.91 6.32 -4.86
CA ALA A 116 -1.15 7.75 -4.69
C ALA A 116 0.20 8.48 -4.70
N VAL A 117 0.36 9.54 -5.49
CA VAL A 117 1.59 10.31 -5.65
C VAL A 117 1.29 11.81 -5.51
N GLY A 118 2.07 12.51 -4.69
CA GLY A 118 1.90 13.94 -4.47
C GLY A 118 2.99 14.53 -3.60
N PHE A 119 2.80 15.78 -3.18
CA PHE A 119 3.66 16.44 -2.20
C PHE A 119 3.13 16.20 -0.79
N GLU A 120 4.04 16.13 0.19
CA GLU A 120 3.64 16.11 1.59
C GLU A 120 2.98 17.43 1.97
N ARG A 121 1.99 17.35 2.85
CA ARG A 121 1.31 18.53 3.41
C ARG A 121 2.08 18.97 4.65
N GLU A 122 2.36 20.28 4.74
CA GLU A 122 2.95 20.86 5.93
C GLU A 122 2.08 20.61 7.17
N GLY A 123 2.73 20.42 8.33
CA GLY A 123 2.05 20.23 9.61
C GLY A 123 1.50 18.81 9.85
N VAL A 124 1.69 17.86 8.92
CA VAL A 124 1.34 16.46 9.14
C VAL A 124 2.45 15.77 9.94
N PRO A 125 2.16 15.11 11.09
CA PRO A 125 3.17 14.41 11.86
C PRO A 125 3.81 13.26 11.08
N HIS A 126 5.14 13.19 11.09
CA HIS A 126 5.85 12.04 10.53
C HIS A 126 5.66 10.81 11.42
N LEU A 127 4.90 9.85 10.91
CA LEU A 127 4.67 8.59 11.58
C LEU A 127 5.74 7.57 11.16
N ARG A 128 6.50 7.05 12.12
CA ARG A 128 7.42 5.92 11.87
C ARG A 128 6.75 4.61 12.27
N THR A 129 6.32 3.83 11.28
CA THR A 129 5.83 2.46 11.51
C THR A 129 6.96 1.57 12.00
N GLY A 130 6.70 0.76 13.03
CA GLY A 130 7.65 -0.23 13.53
C GLY A 130 8.13 -1.19 12.43
N ARG A 131 9.29 -1.79 12.64
CA ARG A 131 9.84 -2.90 11.84
C ARG A 131 10.18 -4.04 12.79
N ALA A 132 10.13 -5.26 12.27
CA ALA A 132 10.61 -6.43 13.00
C ALA A 132 12.10 -6.24 13.34
N ASP A 133 12.54 -6.88 14.43
CA ASP A 133 13.97 -6.96 14.70
C ASP A 133 14.66 -7.72 13.55
N MET A 134 15.90 -7.32 13.23
CA MET A 134 16.65 -7.94 12.13
C MET A 134 16.79 -9.46 12.33
N THR A 135 16.97 -9.91 13.57
CA THR A 135 17.11 -11.34 13.90
C THR A 135 15.83 -12.14 13.66
N GLU A 136 14.66 -11.49 13.56
CA GLU A 136 13.40 -12.15 13.21
C GLU A 136 13.27 -12.40 11.69
N THR A 137 14.06 -11.70 10.87
CA THR A 137 13.93 -11.76 9.39
C THR A 137 15.21 -12.16 8.68
N VAL A 138 16.35 -12.19 9.37
CA VAL A 138 17.68 -12.47 8.81
C VAL A 138 18.36 -13.54 9.64
N SER A 139 18.85 -14.59 8.96
CA SER A 139 19.73 -15.60 9.55
C SER A 139 21.09 -15.54 8.88
N PHE A 140 22.14 -15.35 9.69
CA PHE A 140 23.52 -15.36 9.21
C PHE A 140 24.06 -16.79 9.31
N ILE A 141 24.39 -17.38 8.17
CA ILE A 141 25.04 -18.69 8.11
C ILE A 141 26.52 -18.42 7.82
N GLY A 142 27.38 -18.68 8.81
CA GLY A 142 28.83 -18.63 8.62
C GLY A 142 29.32 -19.76 7.72
N VAL A 143 30.48 -19.56 7.09
CA VAL A 143 31.28 -20.63 6.47
C VAL A 143 32.15 -21.28 7.53
#